data_AF-A0A8S3UKM1-F1
#
_entry.id   AF-A0A8S3UKM1-F1
#
_cell.length_a   1.000
_cell.length_b   1.000
_cell.length_c   1.000
_cell.angle_alpha   90.00
_cell.angle_beta   90.00
_cell.angle_gamma   90.00
#
_symmetry.space_group_name_H-M   'P 1'
#
loop_
_entity.id
_entity.type
_entity.pdbx_description
1 polymer ?
#
loop_
_entity_poly.entity_id
_entity_poly.type
_entity_poly.pdbx_seq_one_letter_code
_entity_poly.pdbx_strand_id
1 'polypeptide(L)'
;MVCKYPISLRGKLAVNVPEDLFICNISVKEKCPLSCNCFEQPSRKRVVVNCSRSKKYKIPSAFPQQANLDIDLSHNLITILENRAYLNRTVAIDLSFNKIKVLDPLVYGIETLKLINVENNQITDLHRNIQLMKNGRKVVIGNITIACSCRKKWIANWLEYQNMLLVRHDRIVCRQRNDELITLYMINNCSFRKKYLAYEQYLIVGLFLIVLIATLTRLIFKYEIYLFLRKCRHKFRFNVFNPVDQSSTFDIYISFREDKEDISKWVIGVLTTHLETRGFKICLPPRDFDLGGVHVDQIMTHTASSKNYVVVLSDDYLKTQYQVIEWGHIWNNYKRNINSNILVINYDMLHSKNIKDQRLKAFLRLQYSIDFSNFDKKLLTKIENELRVKAPC
;
A
#
# COMPACT_ATOMS: atom_id res chain seq x y z
N MET A 1 66.80 -49.53 12.91
CA MET A 1 65.80 -50.62 13.12
C MET A 1 65.17 -50.98 11.79
N VAL A 2 65.00 -52.27 11.50
CA VAL A 2 64.36 -52.78 10.27
C VAL A 2 63.01 -53.40 10.63
N CYS A 3 61.98 -53.12 9.84
CA CYS A 3 60.64 -53.64 10.08
C CYS A 3 60.58 -55.16 9.86
N LYS A 4 60.12 -55.91 10.87
CA LYS A 4 59.88 -57.37 10.77
C LYS A 4 58.45 -57.70 10.31
N TYR A 5 57.49 -56.92 10.80
CA TYR A 5 56.07 -56.98 10.48
C TYR A 5 55.50 -55.55 10.43
N PRO A 6 54.34 -55.30 9.78
CA PRO A 6 53.57 -56.21 8.93
C PRO A 6 54.30 -56.61 7.63
N ILE A 7 53.80 -57.64 6.94
CA ILE A 7 54.43 -58.18 5.71
C ILE A 7 54.67 -57.08 4.66
N SER A 8 53.76 -56.12 4.56
CA SER A 8 53.85 -54.97 3.64
C SER A 8 55.04 -54.04 3.89
N LEU A 9 55.60 -54.02 5.10
CA LEU A 9 56.73 -53.19 5.49
C LEU A 9 58.01 -54.00 5.76
N ARG A 10 57.95 -55.33 5.64
CA ARG A 10 59.04 -56.22 6.01
C ARG A 10 60.32 -55.88 5.23
N GLY A 11 61.44 -55.76 5.94
CA GLY A 11 62.76 -55.48 5.36
C GLY A 11 63.05 -54.00 5.11
N LYS A 12 62.08 -53.10 5.27
CA LYS A 12 62.32 -51.64 5.14
C LYS A 12 62.96 -51.08 6.41
N LEU A 13 63.86 -50.11 6.25
CA LEU A 13 64.38 -49.29 7.35
C LEU A 13 63.27 -48.40 7.90
N ALA A 14 63.03 -48.44 9.21
CA ALA A 14 61.93 -47.70 9.84
C ALA A 14 61.97 -46.19 9.56
N VAL A 15 63.17 -45.60 9.45
CA VAL A 15 63.38 -44.17 9.15
C VAL A 15 62.90 -43.79 7.74
N ASN A 16 62.88 -44.74 6.80
CA ASN A 16 62.46 -44.50 5.42
C ASN A 16 60.98 -44.81 5.19
N VAL A 17 60.25 -45.24 6.23
CA VAL A 17 58.83 -45.55 6.13
C VAL A 17 58.04 -44.31 6.55
N PRO A 18 57.11 -43.81 5.70
CA PRO A 18 56.22 -42.73 6.07
C PRO A 18 55.46 -43.02 7.37
N GLU A 19 55.38 -42.04 8.26
CA GLU A 19 54.80 -42.21 9.60
C GLU A 19 53.36 -42.73 9.57
N ASP A 20 52.59 -42.34 8.56
CA ASP A 20 51.20 -42.75 8.35
C ASP A 20 51.01 -44.25 8.09
N LEU A 21 52.07 -44.98 7.75
CA LEU A 21 52.01 -46.43 7.56
C LEU A 21 52.17 -47.22 8.87
N PHE A 22 52.59 -46.58 9.95
CA PHE A 22 52.62 -47.21 11.27
C PHE A 22 51.21 -47.19 11.88
N ILE A 23 50.51 -48.33 11.79
CA ILE A 23 49.12 -48.49 12.24
C ILE A 23 48.96 -49.69 13.18
N CYS A 24 47.98 -49.60 14.10
CA CYS A 24 47.61 -50.68 15.02
C CYS A 24 46.23 -51.23 14.66
N ASN A 25 46.14 -52.49 14.22
CA ASN A 25 44.85 -53.10 13.90
C ASN A 25 44.06 -53.42 15.18
N ILE A 26 42.86 -52.85 15.30
CA ILE A 26 41.95 -53.02 16.44
C ILE A 26 40.64 -53.72 16.06
N SER A 27 40.51 -54.20 14.81
CA SER A 27 39.28 -54.79 14.27
C SER A 27 38.72 -55.94 15.11
N VAL A 28 39.59 -56.70 15.79
CA VAL A 28 39.23 -57.88 16.59
C VAL A 28 38.92 -57.53 18.06
N LYS A 29 39.39 -56.37 18.53
CA LYS A 29 39.44 -56.05 19.97
C LYS A 29 38.22 -55.28 20.47
N GLU A 30 37.64 -54.38 19.67
CA GLU A 30 36.57 -53.49 20.17
C GLU A 30 35.61 -53.02 19.08
N LYS A 31 34.31 -53.31 19.25
CA LYS A 31 33.13 -52.68 18.60
C LYS A 31 33.31 -52.24 17.12
N CYS A 32 34.19 -52.90 16.38
CA CYS A 32 34.41 -52.66 14.97
C CYS A 32 33.26 -53.32 14.22
N PRO A 33 32.54 -52.60 13.35
CA PRO A 33 31.39 -53.20 12.68
C PRO A 33 31.81 -54.36 11.80
N LEU A 34 30.91 -55.34 11.66
CA LEU A 34 31.13 -56.49 10.79
C LEU A 34 31.49 -56.04 9.37
N SER A 35 32.46 -56.71 8.76
CA SER A 35 32.99 -56.39 7.43
C SER A 35 33.67 -55.02 7.32
N CYS A 36 34.13 -54.45 8.43
CA CYS A 36 34.95 -53.24 8.43
C CYS A 36 36.36 -53.52 8.98
N ASN A 37 37.31 -52.68 8.59
CA ASN A 37 38.67 -52.68 9.11
C ASN A 37 38.88 -51.44 9.98
N CYS A 38 39.18 -51.64 11.25
CA CYS A 38 39.44 -50.58 12.22
C CYS A 38 40.90 -50.59 12.65
N PHE A 39 41.54 -49.43 12.62
CA PHE A 39 42.93 -49.28 13.05
C PHE A 39 43.20 -47.92 13.69
N GLU A 40 44.13 -47.89 14.64
CA GLU A 40 44.67 -46.66 15.20
C GLU A 40 45.85 -46.19 14.35
N GLN A 41 45.94 -44.88 14.12
CA GLN A 41 47.04 -44.25 13.40
C GLN A 41 47.69 -43.19 14.32
N PRO A 42 48.77 -43.55 15.04
CA PRO A 42 49.42 -42.67 16.01
C PRO A 42 49.96 -41.37 15.42
N SER A 43 50.51 -41.38 14.20
CA SER A 43 51.06 -40.19 13.51
C SER A 43 50.05 -39.03 13.47
N ARG A 44 48.77 -39.36 13.32
CA ARG A 44 47.66 -38.40 13.24
C ARG A 44 46.75 -38.38 14.47
N LYS A 45 47.09 -39.16 15.51
CA LYS A 45 46.31 -39.29 16.76
C LYS A 45 44.81 -39.53 16.51
N ARG A 46 44.51 -40.49 15.62
CA ARG A 46 43.15 -40.83 15.19
C ARG A 46 42.89 -42.32 15.13
N VAL A 47 41.62 -42.69 15.14
CA VAL A 47 41.14 -44.04 14.84
C VAL A 47 40.39 -44.01 13.51
N VAL A 48 40.79 -44.87 12.58
CA VAL A 48 40.15 -45.00 11.28
C VAL A 48 39.24 -46.22 11.28
N VAL A 49 37.99 -46.02 10.87
CA VAL A 49 37.05 -47.10 10.63
C VAL A 49 36.72 -47.14 9.15
N ASN A 50 37.31 -48.11 8.45
CA ASN A 50 37.08 -48.32 7.03
C ASN A 50 36.01 -49.40 6.81
N CYS A 51 34.83 -48.95 6.40
CA CYS A 51 33.67 -49.74 6.01
C CYS A 51 33.32 -49.52 4.52
N SER A 52 34.29 -49.10 3.70
CA SER A 52 34.06 -48.87 2.27
C SER A 52 33.67 -50.20 1.58
N ARG A 53 32.81 -50.14 0.57
CA ARG A 53 32.40 -51.30 -0.27
C ARG A 53 31.86 -52.50 0.52
N SER A 54 31.29 -52.25 1.70
CA SER A 54 30.84 -53.27 2.66
C SER A 54 29.34 -53.59 2.57
N LYS A 55 28.69 -53.20 1.46
CA LYS A 55 27.25 -53.40 1.18
C LYS A 55 26.33 -52.92 2.31
N LYS A 56 26.71 -51.84 3.00
CA LYS A 56 25.91 -51.27 4.09
C LYS A 56 24.70 -50.51 3.54
N TYR A 57 23.52 -50.71 4.15
CA TYR A 57 22.28 -49.97 3.81
C TYR A 57 21.98 -48.84 4.80
N LYS A 58 22.61 -48.87 5.98
CA LYS A 58 22.52 -47.87 7.06
C LYS A 58 23.91 -47.70 7.66
N ILE A 59 24.13 -46.56 8.31
CA ILE A 59 25.35 -46.35 9.10
C ILE A 59 25.33 -47.30 10.32
N PRO A 60 26.47 -47.90 10.73
CA PRO A 60 26.54 -48.77 11.90
C PRO A 60 26.04 -48.08 13.18
N SER A 61 25.45 -48.86 14.11
CA SER A 61 24.91 -48.31 15.36
C SER A 61 25.97 -47.89 16.36
N ALA A 62 27.17 -48.47 16.27
CA ALA A 62 28.28 -48.20 17.16
C ALA A 62 29.63 -48.31 16.42
N PHE A 63 30.61 -47.61 16.96
CA PHE A 63 32.02 -47.63 16.55
C PHE A 63 32.91 -47.71 17.81
N PRO A 64 34.21 -48.03 17.67
CA PRO A 64 35.18 -48.05 18.78
C PRO A 64 35.11 -46.77 19.64
N GLN A 65 35.35 -46.84 20.96
CA GLN A 65 35.06 -45.77 21.95
C GLN A 65 36.10 -44.62 22.00
N GLN A 66 37.17 -44.72 21.23
CA GLN A 66 38.28 -43.75 21.18
C GLN A 66 37.84 -42.37 20.67
N ALA A 67 38.59 -41.34 21.03
CA ALA A 67 38.43 -39.99 20.48
C ALA A 67 39.03 -39.88 19.06
N ASN A 68 38.61 -38.87 18.29
CA ASN A 68 39.08 -38.58 16.93
C ASN A 68 38.84 -39.73 15.93
N LEU A 69 37.57 -40.00 15.64
CA LEU A 69 37.19 -41.00 14.64
C LEU A 69 37.21 -40.42 13.22
N ASP A 70 37.85 -41.13 12.30
CA ASP A 70 37.72 -40.93 10.86
C ASP A 70 37.02 -42.14 10.25
N ILE A 71 35.85 -41.89 9.66
CA ILE A 71 34.94 -42.95 9.21
C ILE A 71 34.86 -42.93 7.70
N ASP A 72 35.18 -44.05 7.07
CA ASP A 72 34.97 -44.28 5.63
C ASP A 72 33.82 -45.26 5.42
N LEU A 73 32.70 -44.74 4.93
CA LEU A 73 31.50 -45.48 4.56
C LEU A 73 31.21 -45.31 3.06
N SER A 74 32.21 -44.96 2.26
CA SER A 74 32.08 -44.76 0.81
C SER A 74 31.66 -46.04 0.07
N HIS A 75 31.08 -45.89 -1.12
CA HIS A 75 30.72 -47.01 -2.00
C HIS A 75 29.79 -48.05 -1.33
N ASN A 76 28.76 -47.58 -0.63
CA ASN A 76 27.74 -48.42 0.00
C ASN A 76 26.35 -48.10 -0.58
N LEU A 77 25.29 -48.55 0.10
CA LEU A 77 23.88 -48.40 -0.31
C LEU A 77 23.09 -47.57 0.72
N ILE A 78 23.77 -46.68 1.45
CA ILE A 78 23.19 -45.90 2.54
C ILE A 78 22.26 -44.82 1.97
N THR A 79 21.08 -44.65 2.56
CA THR A 79 20.03 -43.73 2.06
C THR A 79 19.83 -42.47 2.91
N ILE A 80 20.26 -42.51 4.17
CA ILE A 80 20.12 -41.42 5.13
C ILE A 80 21.37 -41.36 6.03
N LEU A 81 21.84 -40.15 6.30
CA LEU A 81 22.79 -39.89 7.39
C LEU A 81 21.98 -39.43 8.60
N GLU A 82 21.70 -40.35 9.51
CA GLU A 82 21.01 -40.09 10.77
C GLU A 82 21.98 -39.61 11.85
N ASN A 83 21.49 -38.83 12.82
CA ASN A 83 22.31 -38.41 13.95
C ASN A 83 22.62 -39.62 14.87
N ARG A 84 23.90 -39.82 15.18
CA ARG A 84 24.39 -40.89 16.07
C ARG A 84 25.36 -40.32 17.08
N ALA A 85 25.37 -40.85 18.29
CA ALA A 85 26.21 -40.36 19.39
C ALA A 85 27.72 -40.34 19.06
N TYR A 86 28.20 -41.27 18.23
CA TYR A 86 29.61 -41.29 17.82
C TYR A 86 29.99 -40.12 16.88
N LEU A 87 29.03 -39.47 16.23
CA LEU A 87 29.33 -38.33 15.36
C LEU A 87 29.91 -37.16 16.18
N ASN A 88 29.53 -37.00 17.45
CA ASN A 88 30.08 -35.99 18.36
C ASN A 88 31.58 -36.15 18.65
N ARG A 89 32.20 -37.27 18.27
CA ARG A 89 33.64 -37.56 18.39
C ARG A 89 34.27 -37.93 17.04
N THR A 90 33.53 -37.73 15.95
CA THR A 90 33.99 -37.97 14.58
C THR A 90 34.57 -36.69 14.00
N VAL A 91 35.75 -36.78 13.39
CA VAL A 91 36.45 -35.65 12.76
C VAL A 91 36.18 -35.62 11.27
N ALA A 92 36.25 -36.76 10.59
CA ALA A 92 35.91 -36.88 9.18
C ALA A 92 34.97 -38.05 8.92
N ILE A 93 33.99 -37.84 8.05
CA ILE A 93 33.12 -38.90 7.53
C ILE A 93 33.05 -38.84 6.00
N ASP A 94 33.39 -39.95 5.36
CA ASP A 94 33.21 -40.15 3.92
C ASP A 94 32.01 -41.05 3.66
N LEU A 95 31.01 -40.50 2.98
CA LEU A 95 29.78 -41.15 2.54
C LEU A 95 29.59 -41.01 1.03
N SER A 96 30.67 -40.75 0.30
CA SER A 96 30.63 -40.62 -1.16
C SER A 96 30.16 -41.93 -1.81
N PHE A 97 29.55 -41.83 -3.00
CA PHE A 97 29.05 -42.98 -3.76
C PHE A 97 28.07 -43.86 -2.95
N ASN A 98 27.09 -43.22 -2.32
CA ASN A 98 25.97 -43.87 -1.63
C ASN A 98 24.64 -43.49 -2.32
N LYS A 99 23.51 -43.72 -1.66
CA LYS A 99 22.16 -43.36 -2.13
C LYS A 99 21.49 -42.33 -1.22
N ILE A 100 22.29 -41.48 -0.56
CA ILE A 100 21.80 -40.54 0.46
C ILE A 100 20.90 -39.50 -0.19
N LYS A 101 19.68 -39.36 0.34
CA LYS A 101 18.72 -38.33 -0.08
C LYS A 101 18.65 -37.17 0.90
N VAL A 102 18.79 -37.48 2.19
CA VAL A 102 18.61 -36.54 3.30
C VAL A 102 19.72 -36.77 4.33
N LEU A 103 20.25 -35.67 4.84
CA LEU A 103 21.13 -35.63 6.00
C LEU A 103 20.31 -35.07 7.17
N ASP A 104 20.43 -35.68 8.34
CA ASP A 104 19.83 -35.19 9.56
C ASP A 104 20.36 -33.76 9.87
N PRO A 105 19.48 -32.75 10.02
CA PRO A 105 19.86 -31.37 10.26
C PRO A 105 20.75 -31.13 11.49
N LEU A 106 20.75 -32.05 12.46
CA LEU A 106 21.58 -31.95 13.66
C LEU A 106 23.06 -32.20 13.36
N VAL A 107 23.37 -32.96 12.30
CA VAL A 107 24.76 -33.31 11.92
C VAL A 107 25.57 -32.06 11.56
N TYR A 108 24.95 -31.05 10.95
CA TYR A 108 25.62 -29.78 10.62
C TYR A 108 26.02 -28.96 11.86
N GLY A 109 25.42 -29.24 13.02
CA GLY A 109 25.73 -28.58 14.28
C GLY A 109 26.87 -29.23 15.05
N ILE A 110 27.37 -30.39 14.61
CA ILE A 110 28.41 -31.14 15.32
C ILE A 110 29.75 -30.44 15.13
N GLU A 111 30.33 -29.92 16.22
CA GLU A 111 31.52 -29.08 16.19
C GLU A 111 32.82 -29.86 15.89
N THR A 112 32.89 -31.11 16.34
CA THR A 112 34.05 -31.99 16.12
C THR A 112 34.18 -32.43 14.66
N LEU A 113 33.07 -32.43 13.91
CA LEU A 113 33.00 -32.90 12.54
C LEU A 113 33.55 -31.84 11.58
N LYS A 114 34.78 -32.06 11.12
CA LYS A 114 35.51 -31.15 10.23
C LYS A 114 35.31 -31.45 8.76
N LEU A 115 35.06 -32.69 8.38
CA LEU A 115 34.86 -33.07 6.99
C LEU A 115 33.63 -33.97 6.84
N ILE A 116 32.72 -33.57 5.97
CA ILE A 116 31.60 -34.39 5.52
C ILE A 116 31.69 -34.53 4.01
N ASN A 117 31.97 -35.73 3.50
CA ASN A 117 31.93 -36.00 2.07
C ASN A 117 30.67 -36.78 1.72
N VAL A 118 29.78 -36.17 0.92
CA VAL A 118 28.55 -36.77 0.40
C VAL A 118 28.47 -36.64 -1.13
N GLU A 119 29.61 -36.53 -1.81
CA GLU A 119 29.68 -36.53 -3.28
C GLU A 119 29.05 -37.79 -3.89
N ASN A 120 28.45 -37.67 -5.08
CA ASN A 120 27.82 -38.79 -5.80
C ASN A 120 26.74 -39.51 -4.98
N ASN A 121 25.84 -38.72 -4.40
CA ASN A 121 24.62 -39.18 -3.73
C ASN A 121 23.37 -38.67 -4.46
N GLN A 122 22.18 -38.90 -3.89
CA GLN A 122 20.87 -38.53 -4.45
C GLN A 122 20.24 -37.36 -3.71
N ILE A 123 21.04 -36.39 -3.28
CA ILE A 123 20.60 -35.23 -2.51
C ILE A 123 19.80 -34.29 -3.42
N THR A 124 18.53 -34.09 -3.10
CA THR A 124 17.62 -33.21 -3.87
C THR A 124 17.34 -31.88 -3.18
N ASP A 125 17.79 -31.71 -1.94
CA ASP A 125 17.57 -30.51 -1.15
C ASP A 125 18.66 -30.30 -0.10
N LEU A 126 18.91 -29.04 0.25
CA LEU A 126 19.82 -28.66 1.32
C LEU A 126 19.01 -28.08 2.49
N HIS A 127 19.29 -28.54 3.70
CA HIS A 127 18.70 -27.97 4.90
C HIS A 127 19.44 -26.69 5.30
N ARG A 128 18.74 -25.68 5.83
CA ARG A 128 19.33 -24.39 6.25
C ARG A 128 20.43 -24.54 7.30
N ASN A 129 20.35 -25.56 8.14
CA ASN A 129 21.36 -25.86 9.16
C ASN A 129 22.76 -26.09 8.57
N ILE A 130 22.91 -26.35 7.27
CA ILE A 130 24.23 -26.38 6.63
C ILE A 130 25.03 -25.09 6.84
N GLN A 131 24.35 -23.96 7.05
CA GLN A 131 24.96 -22.67 7.39
C GLN A 131 25.65 -22.66 8.77
N LEU A 132 25.40 -23.66 9.62
CA LEU A 132 26.10 -23.86 10.88
C LEU A 132 27.53 -24.36 10.67
N MET A 133 27.85 -24.95 9.51
CA MET A 133 29.20 -25.39 9.15
C MET A 133 30.07 -24.18 8.79
N LYS A 134 30.65 -23.56 9.83
CA LYS A 134 31.54 -22.38 9.74
C LYS A 134 33.00 -22.75 10.00
N ASN A 135 33.92 -21.89 9.54
CA ASN A 135 35.36 -21.79 9.86
C ASN A 135 36.11 -23.14 10.00
N GLY A 136 36.84 -23.53 8.96
CA GLY A 136 37.74 -24.70 8.98
C GLY A 136 37.05 -26.07 8.87
N ARG A 137 35.72 -26.10 8.75
CA ARG A 137 34.93 -27.29 8.41
C ARG A 137 34.61 -27.30 6.91
N LYS A 138 34.57 -28.49 6.30
CA LYS A 138 34.40 -28.72 4.87
C LYS A 138 33.25 -29.70 4.60
N VAL A 139 32.35 -29.34 3.68
CA VAL A 139 31.24 -30.21 3.25
C VAL A 139 31.31 -30.42 1.75
N VAL A 140 31.67 -31.61 1.30
CA VAL A 140 31.77 -31.94 -0.13
C VAL A 140 30.45 -32.55 -0.60
N ILE A 141 29.68 -31.84 -1.42
CA ILE A 141 28.31 -32.25 -1.80
C ILE A 141 28.24 -32.81 -3.24
N GLY A 142 29.20 -32.49 -4.10
CA GLY A 142 29.16 -32.91 -5.51
C GLY A 142 28.08 -32.18 -6.31
N ASN A 143 27.62 -32.82 -7.40
CA ASN A 143 26.57 -32.28 -8.26
C ASN A 143 25.19 -32.55 -7.66
N ILE A 144 24.40 -31.50 -7.42
CA ILE A 144 23.00 -31.65 -6.98
C ILE A 144 22.07 -30.84 -7.87
N THR A 145 20.87 -31.39 -8.09
CA THR A 145 19.79 -30.74 -8.84
C THR A 145 18.62 -30.49 -7.89
N ILE A 146 18.26 -29.23 -7.69
CA ILE A 146 17.18 -28.84 -6.77
C ILE A 146 16.00 -28.24 -7.53
N ALA A 147 14.77 -28.34 -7.01
CA ALA A 147 13.62 -27.69 -7.65
C ALA A 147 13.74 -26.16 -7.56
N CYS A 148 13.64 -25.45 -8.69
CA CYS A 148 13.69 -23.99 -8.71
C CYS A 148 12.48 -23.41 -7.96
N SER A 149 12.73 -22.70 -6.84
CA SER A 149 11.68 -21.95 -6.13
C SER A 149 12.26 -20.79 -5.34
N CYS A 150 11.44 -19.76 -5.08
CA CYS A 150 11.87 -18.61 -4.28
C CYS A 150 12.22 -18.97 -2.83
N ARG A 151 11.68 -20.06 -2.30
CA ARG A 151 12.05 -20.56 -0.96
C ARG A 151 13.49 -21.08 -0.89
N LYS A 152 14.10 -21.41 -2.04
CA LYS A 152 15.47 -21.94 -2.16
C LYS A 152 16.51 -20.89 -2.56
N LYS A 153 16.11 -19.63 -2.77
CA LYS A 153 17.02 -18.50 -3.08
C LYS A 153 18.14 -18.32 -2.05
N TRP A 154 17.89 -18.67 -0.79
CA TRP A 154 18.90 -18.58 0.26
C TRP A 154 20.15 -19.41 -0.03
N ILE A 155 20.04 -20.51 -0.80
CA ILE A 155 21.19 -21.36 -1.16
C ILE A 155 22.15 -20.57 -2.06
N ALA A 156 21.62 -19.85 -3.05
CA ALA A 156 22.43 -18.98 -3.92
C ALA A 156 23.17 -17.91 -3.11
N ASN A 157 22.44 -17.16 -2.28
CA ASN A 157 23.03 -16.11 -1.43
C ASN A 157 24.08 -16.68 -0.45
N TRP A 158 23.84 -17.89 0.08
CA TRP A 158 24.76 -18.53 1.00
C TRP A 158 26.05 -18.97 0.29
N LEU A 159 25.96 -19.49 -0.93
CA LEU A 159 27.12 -19.87 -1.74
C LEU A 159 27.95 -18.65 -2.17
N GLU A 160 27.31 -17.53 -2.48
CA GLU A 160 27.99 -16.27 -2.84
C GLU A 160 28.82 -15.71 -1.67
N TYR A 161 28.29 -15.79 -0.45
CA TYR A 161 28.97 -15.28 0.75
C TYR A 161 30.15 -16.15 1.21
N GLN A 162 30.15 -17.46 0.93
CA GLN A 162 31.16 -18.42 1.41
C GLN A 162 32.38 -18.56 0.48
N ASN A 163 32.89 -17.45 -0.09
CA ASN A 163 34.02 -17.39 -1.02
C ASN A 163 35.11 -18.48 -0.73
N MET A 164 35.26 -19.42 -1.66
CA MET A 164 36.43 -20.30 -1.93
C MET A 164 36.71 -21.63 -1.19
N LEU A 165 35.98 -22.12 -0.18
CA LEU A 165 36.40 -23.41 0.47
C LEU A 165 35.34 -24.50 0.65
N LEU A 166 34.05 -24.18 0.54
CA LEU A 166 33.01 -25.07 1.03
C LEU A 166 32.28 -25.88 -0.05
N VAL A 167 32.12 -25.39 -1.28
CA VAL A 167 31.40 -26.09 -2.35
C VAL A 167 31.97 -25.60 -3.67
N ARG A 168 32.39 -26.47 -4.60
CA ARG A 168 32.66 -26.03 -5.99
C ARG A 168 31.34 -25.53 -6.59
N HIS A 169 31.24 -24.23 -6.86
CA HIS A 169 30.03 -23.54 -7.32
C HIS A 169 29.43 -24.11 -8.60
N ASP A 170 30.23 -24.77 -9.44
CA ASP A 170 29.85 -25.27 -10.77
C ASP A 170 28.91 -26.49 -10.76
N ARG A 171 28.41 -26.89 -9.59
CA ARG A 171 27.80 -28.20 -9.36
C ARG A 171 26.37 -28.17 -8.81
N ILE A 172 25.83 -26.99 -8.47
CA ILE A 172 24.47 -26.85 -7.94
C ILE A 172 23.58 -26.15 -8.96
N VAL A 173 22.73 -26.94 -9.63
CA VAL A 173 21.75 -26.46 -10.61
C VAL A 173 20.35 -26.57 -10.06
N CYS A 174 19.43 -25.76 -10.58
CA CYS A 174 18.01 -25.92 -10.31
C CYS A 174 17.23 -26.32 -11.57
N ARG A 175 16.23 -27.18 -11.38
CA ARG A 175 15.33 -27.68 -12.43
C ARG A 175 14.03 -26.86 -12.44
N GLN A 176 13.72 -26.26 -13.58
CA GLN A 176 12.48 -25.51 -13.79
C GLN A 176 11.31 -26.44 -14.15
N ARG A 177 10.08 -25.90 -14.25
CA ARG A 177 8.89 -26.67 -14.64
C ARG A 177 8.96 -27.21 -16.08
N ASN A 178 9.74 -26.57 -16.94
CA ASN A 178 9.93 -26.96 -18.34
C ASN A 178 11.12 -27.93 -18.51
N ASP A 179 11.58 -28.54 -17.42
CA ASP A 179 12.76 -29.42 -17.35
C ASP A 179 14.11 -28.79 -17.76
N GLU A 180 14.13 -27.48 -17.97
CA GLU A 180 15.35 -26.71 -18.16
C GLU A 180 16.17 -26.61 -16.87
N LEU A 181 17.49 -26.77 -16.99
CA LEU A 181 18.45 -26.67 -15.90
C LEU A 181 19.11 -25.30 -15.93
N ILE A 182 18.95 -24.54 -14.86
CA ILE A 182 19.56 -23.22 -14.70
C ILE A 182 20.41 -23.18 -13.43
N THR A 183 21.43 -22.32 -13.40
CA THR A 183 22.21 -22.07 -12.19
C THR A 183 21.40 -21.30 -11.15
N LEU A 184 21.58 -21.64 -9.88
CA LEU A 184 20.79 -21.08 -8.76
C LEU A 184 20.87 -19.56 -8.60
N TYR A 185 21.98 -18.94 -8.98
CA TYR A 185 22.14 -17.48 -8.92
C TYR A 185 21.24 -16.75 -9.94
N MET A 186 20.73 -17.44 -10.96
CA MET A 186 19.84 -16.87 -11.97
C MET A 186 18.39 -16.72 -11.50
N ILE A 187 18.06 -17.12 -10.26
CA ILE A 187 16.75 -16.89 -9.64
C ILE A 187 16.60 -15.41 -9.24
N ASN A 188 16.44 -14.54 -10.25
CA ASN A 188 16.40 -13.08 -10.06
C ASN A 188 14.99 -12.55 -9.72
N ASN A 189 13.92 -13.21 -10.15
CA ASN A 189 12.55 -12.66 -10.11
C ASN A 189 11.72 -13.00 -8.85
N CYS A 190 12.37 -13.28 -7.71
CA CYS A 190 11.63 -13.53 -6.46
C CYS A 190 11.12 -12.26 -5.75
N SER A 191 11.37 -11.08 -6.32
CA SER A 191 10.91 -9.77 -5.83
C SER A 191 9.50 -9.39 -6.29
N PHE A 192 8.91 -10.14 -7.24
CA PHE A 192 7.61 -9.82 -7.83
C PHE A 192 6.48 -9.74 -6.78
N ARG A 193 6.53 -10.58 -5.74
CA ARG A 193 5.49 -10.64 -4.70
C ARG A 193 5.50 -9.46 -3.72
N LYS A 194 6.65 -8.80 -3.52
CA LYS A 194 6.77 -7.65 -2.60
C LYS A 194 6.38 -6.33 -3.25
N LYS A 195 6.64 -6.16 -4.55
CA LYS A 195 6.28 -4.93 -5.27
C LYS A 195 4.77 -4.80 -5.50
N TYR A 196 4.08 -5.91 -5.74
CA TYR A 196 2.63 -5.92 -5.99
C TYR A 196 1.81 -5.54 -4.75
N LEU A 197 2.19 -6.04 -3.56
CA LEU A 197 1.50 -5.70 -2.30
C LEU A 197 1.67 -4.24 -1.89
N ALA A 198 2.82 -3.62 -2.19
CA ALA A 198 3.04 -2.19 -1.93
C ALA A 198 2.21 -1.31 -2.88
N TYR A 199 2.07 -1.71 -4.15
CA TYR A 199 1.30 -0.97 -5.15
C TYR A 199 -0.19 -0.86 -4.79
N GLU A 200 -0.79 -1.97 -4.34
CA GLU A 200 -2.18 -2.00 -3.86
C GLU A 200 -2.40 -1.03 -2.69
N GLN A 201 -1.44 -0.92 -1.78
CA GLN A 201 -1.53 0.01 -0.64
C GLN A 201 -1.48 1.48 -1.09
N TYR A 202 -0.63 1.84 -2.05
CA TYR A 202 -0.55 3.21 -2.56
C TYR A 202 -1.82 3.63 -3.32
N LEU A 203 -2.44 2.71 -4.07
CA LEU A 203 -3.64 3.01 -4.84
C LEU A 203 -4.85 3.31 -3.93
N ILE A 204 -5.02 2.54 -2.84
CA ILE A 204 -6.09 2.75 -1.86
C ILE A 204 -5.93 4.10 -1.14
N VAL A 205 -4.71 4.43 -0.70
CA VAL A 205 -4.42 5.71 -0.03
C VAL A 205 -4.66 6.89 -0.98
N GLY A 206 -4.25 6.77 -2.24
CA GLY A 206 -4.50 7.78 -3.27
C GLY A 206 -5.99 8.04 -3.50
N LEU A 207 -6.79 6.97 -3.61
CA LEU A 207 -8.25 7.08 -3.77
C LEU A 207 -8.91 7.77 -2.56
N PHE A 208 -8.50 7.41 -1.35
CA PHE A 208 -9.02 8.01 -0.12
C PHE A 208 -8.75 9.53 -0.05
N LEU A 209 -7.54 9.97 -0.41
CA LEU A 209 -7.18 11.39 -0.44
C LEU A 209 -8.00 12.19 -1.46
N ILE A 210 -8.25 11.62 -2.65
CA ILE A 210 -9.08 12.26 -3.67
C ILE A 210 -10.52 12.45 -3.17
N VAL A 211 -11.10 11.43 -2.53
CA VAL A 211 -12.45 11.51 -1.94
C VAL A 211 -12.49 12.54 -0.82
N LEU A 212 -11.47 12.61 0.03
CA LEU A 212 -11.38 13.59 1.11
C LEU A 212 -11.33 15.03 0.55
N ILE A 213 -10.52 15.28 -0.47
CA ILE A 213 -10.43 16.61 -1.11
C ILE A 213 -11.75 16.98 -1.78
N ALA A 214 -12.38 16.03 -2.49
CA ALA A 214 -13.68 16.23 -3.14
C ALA A 214 -14.81 16.54 -2.12
N THR A 215 -14.80 15.90 -0.95
CA THR A 215 -15.79 16.17 0.10
C THR A 215 -15.54 17.52 0.77
N LEU A 216 -14.30 17.86 1.10
CA LEU A 216 -13.93 19.16 1.67
C LEU A 216 -14.28 20.31 0.72
N THR A 217 -13.94 20.20 -0.57
CA THR A 217 -14.29 21.20 -1.58
C THR A 217 -15.81 21.37 -1.71
N ARG A 218 -16.57 20.27 -1.71
CA ARG A 218 -18.04 20.33 -1.72
C ARG A 218 -18.61 21.03 -0.47
N LEU A 219 -18.01 20.84 0.70
CA LEU A 219 -18.46 21.48 1.94
C LEU A 219 -18.14 22.98 1.95
N ILE A 220 -16.93 23.37 1.51
CA ILE A 220 -16.48 24.77 1.51
C ILE A 220 -17.25 25.60 0.46
N PHE A 221 -17.48 25.05 -0.73
CA PHE A 221 -18.12 25.75 -1.86
C PHE A 221 -19.57 25.31 -2.09
N LYS A 222 -20.25 24.82 -1.05
CA LYS A 222 -21.60 24.24 -1.14
C LYS A 222 -22.61 25.18 -1.81
N TYR A 223 -22.56 26.47 -1.48
CA TYR A 223 -23.52 27.46 -1.99
C TYR A 223 -23.17 27.93 -3.39
N GLU A 224 -21.89 28.12 -3.68
CA GLU A 224 -21.39 28.43 -5.02
C GLU A 224 -21.76 27.32 -6.01
N ILE A 225 -21.50 26.06 -5.65
CA ILE A 225 -21.88 24.90 -6.46
C ILE A 225 -23.40 24.84 -6.64
N TYR A 226 -24.19 25.08 -5.58
CA TYR A 226 -25.64 25.08 -5.67
C TYR A 226 -26.18 26.15 -6.64
N LEU A 227 -25.70 27.39 -6.52
CA LEU A 227 -26.11 28.51 -7.39
C LEU A 227 -25.72 28.24 -8.85
N PHE A 228 -24.48 27.78 -9.08
CA PHE A 228 -23.99 27.46 -10.42
C PHE A 228 -24.82 26.35 -11.08
N LEU A 229 -25.00 25.20 -10.39
CA LEU A 229 -25.79 24.08 -10.91
C LEU A 229 -27.23 24.46 -11.18
N ARG A 230 -27.82 25.30 -10.32
CA ARG A 230 -29.19 25.76 -10.50
C ARG A 230 -29.32 26.68 -11.71
N LYS A 231 -28.40 27.63 -11.90
CA LYS A 231 -28.38 28.52 -13.07
C LYS A 231 -28.26 27.70 -14.37
N CYS A 232 -27.42 26.67 -14.39
CA CYS A 232 -27.33 25.73 -15.52
C CYS A 232 -28.64 24.95 -15.76
N ARG A 233 -29.26 24.41 -14.70
CA ARG A 233 -30.54 23.67 -14.80
C ARG A 233 -31.69 24.54 -15.28
N HIS A 234 -31.76 25.78 -14.81
CA HIS A 234 -32.81 26.73 -15.18
C HIS A 234 -32.77 27.03 -16.69
N LYS A 235 -31.57 27.23 -17.28
CA LYS A 235 -31.40 27.40 -18.73
C LYS A 235 -31.90 26.20 -19.53
N PHE A 236 -31.53 24.98 -19.11
CA PHE A 236 -31.93 23.76 -19.82
C PHE A 236 -33.45 23.55 -19.80
N ARG A 237 -34.11 23.87 -18.68
CA ARG A 237 -35.58 23.73 -18.55
C ARG A 237 -36.35 24.78 -19.35
N PHE A 238 -35.86 26.03 -19.39
CA PHE A 238 -36.47 27.11 -20.16
C PHE A 238 -36.55 26.84 -21.67
N ASN A 239 -35.54 26.15 -22.20
CA ASN A 239 -35.51 25.79 -23.62
C ASN A 239 -36.47 24.64 -23.99
N VAL A 240 -37.04 23.93 -23.01
CA VAL A 240 -37.82 22.70 -23.25
C VAL A 240 -39.28 22.80 -22.77
N PHE A 241 -39.56 23.61 -21.76
CA PHE A 241 -40.92 23.80 -21.24
C PHE A 241 -41.16 25.27 -20.89
N ASN A 242 -42.25 25.85 -21.38
CA ASN A 242 -42.84 27.07 -20.82
C ASN A 242 -43.78 26.66 -19.68
N PRO A 243 -43.38 26.82 -18.41
CA PRO A 243 -44.29 26.53 -17.31
C PRO A 243 -45.39 27.61 -17.28
N VAL A 244 -46.63 27.16 -17.33
CA VAL A 244 -47.80 27.95 -16.96
C VAL A 244 -47.70 28.19 -15.44
N ASP A 245 -47.51 29.44 -15.04
CA ASP A 245 -47.34 29.81 -13.63
C ASP A 245 -48.69 29.75 -12.89
N GLN A 246 -48.71 29.05 -11.76
CA GLN A 246 -49.74 29.16 -10.74
C GLN A 246 -49.77 30.59 -10.16
N SER A 247 -50.97 31.01 -9.77
CA SER A 247 -51.37 32.33 -9.30
C SER A 247 -50.47 32.92 -8.19
N SER A 248 -49.44 33.69 -8.55
CA SER A 248 -48.76 34.58 -7.61
C SER A 248 -49.46 35.93 -7.57
N THR A 249 -49.50 36.57 -6.40
CA THR A 249 -50.07 37.92 -6.27
C THR A 249 -49.06 38.99 -6.69
N PHE A 250 -47.77 38.75 -6.43
CA PHE A 250 -46.67 39.64 -6.77
C PHE A 250 -45.66 38.95 -7.69
N ASP A 251 -45.08 39.74 -8.60
CA ASP A 251 -44.02 39.27 -9.48
C ASP A 251 -42.65 39.36 -8.79
N ILE A 252 -42.46 40.39 -7.96
CA ILE A 252 -41.17 40.70 -7.32
C ILE A 252 -41.40 41.13 -5.87
N TYR A 253 -40.65 40.52 -4.94
CA TYR A 253 -40.50 41.00 -3.57
C TYR A 253 -39.14 41.69 -3.42
N ILE A 254 -39.11 42.92 -2.91
CA ILE A 254 -37.86 43.68 -2.71
C ILE A 254 -37.53 43.72 -1.21
N SER A 255 -36.38 43.17 -0.83
CA SER A 255 -35.83 43.26 0.53
C SER A 255 -34.66 44.23 0.58
N PHE A 256 -34.71 45.18 1.50
CA PHE A 256 -33.72 46.23 1.69
C PHE A 256 -33.70 46.72 3.15
N ARG A 257 -32.75 47.59 3.50
CA ARG A 257 -32.73 48.25 4.82
C ARG A 257 -33.63 49.48 4.81
N GLU A 258 -34.74 49.38 5.54
CA GLU A 258 -35.73 50.46 5.68
C GLU A 258 -35.20 51.64 6.48
N ASP A 259 -34.40 51.39 7.52
CA ASP A 259 -33.85 52.43 8.41
C ASP A 259 -32.84 53.36 7.72
N LYS A 260 -32.27 52.95 6.57
CA LYS A 260 -31.31 53.75 5.80
C LYS A 260 -32.07 54.62 4.80
N GLU A 261 -32.18 55.90 5.10
CA GLU A 261 -32.96 56.87 4.32
C GLU A 261 -32.55 56.91 2.83
N ASP A 262 -31.25 56.89 2.53
CA ASP A 262 -30.75 56.94 1.14
C ASP A 262 -31.20 55.73 0.31
N ILE A 263 -31.10 54.53 0.90
CA ILE A 263 -31.53 53.28 0.26
C ILE A 263 -33.04 53.29 0.11
N SER A 264 -33.77 53.66 1.15
CA SER A 264 -35.23 53.70 1.15
C SER A 264 -35.78 54.66 0.09
N LYS A 265 -35.24 55.89 0.01
CA LYS A 265 -35.58 56.87 -1.03
C LYS A 265 -35.32 56.34 -2.43
N TRP A 266 -34.18 55.69 -2.65
CA TRP A 266 -33.85 55.13 -3.96
C TRP A 266 -34.74 53.94 -4.33
N VAL A 267 -34.94 52.98 -3.42
CA VAL A 267 -35.75 51.78 -3.67
C VAL A 267 -37.21 52.17 -3.93
N ILE A 268 -37.80 52.99 -3.08
CA ILE A 268 -39.22 53.37 -3.17
C ILE A 268 -39.43 54.35 -4.33
N GLY A 269 -38.63 55.42 -4.40
CA GLY A 269 -38.83 56.51 -5.36
C GLY A 269 -38.37 56.19 -6.78
N VAL A 270 -37.28 55.43 -6.93
CA VAL A 270 -36.64 55.21 -8.24
C VAL A 270 -36.87 53.79 -8.74
N LEU A 271 -36.42 52.77 -7.98
CA LEU A 271 -36.45 51.38 -8.45
C LEU A 271 -37.88 50.86 -8.63
N THR A 272 -38.71 51.06 -7.61
CA THR A 272 -40.10 50.57 -7.60
C THR A 272 -40.92 51.26 -8.68
N THR A 273 -40.89 52.60 -8.72
CA THR A 273 -41.55 53.40 -9.77
C THR A 273 -41.13 52.95 -11.17
N HIS A 274 -39.83 52.71 -11.39
CA HIS A 274 -39.34 52.26 -12.69
C HIS A 274 -39.89 50.88 -13.09
N LEU A 275 -39.94 49.93 -12.17
CA LEU A 275 -40.41 48.57 -12.47
C LEU A 275 -41.94 48.49 -12.58
N GLU A 276 -42.69 49.25 -11.78
CA GLU A 276 -44.16 49.31 -11.86
C GLU A 276 -44.62 49.94 -13.18
N THR A 277 -43.98 51.01 -13.65
CA THR A 277 -44.24 51.59 -14.98
C THR A 277 -43.97 50.62 -16.13
N ARG A 278 -43.22 49.53 -15.87
CA ARG A 278 -42.90 48.45 -16.81
C ARG A 278 -43.78 47.21 -16.64
N GLY A 279 -44.81 47.29 -15.78
CA GLY A 279 -45.86 46.28 -15.62
C GLY A 279 -45.60 45.21 -14.56
N PHE A 280 -44.56 45.34 -13.74
CA PHE A 280 -44.29 44.40 -12.66
C PHE A 280 -45.15 44.70 -11.42
N LYS A 281 -45.75 43.67 -10.80
CA LYS A 281 -46.38 43.78 -9.48
C LYS A 281 -45.35 43.62 -8.38
N ILE A 282 -45.07 44.68 -7.64
CA ILE A 282 -44.04 44.70 -6.61
C ILE A 282 -44.63 44.60 -5.22
N CYS A 283 -44.04 43.75 -4.39
CA CYS A 283 -44.23 43.75 -2.95
C CYS A 283 -43.07 44.48 -2.25
N LEU A 284 -43.42 45.49 -1.46
CA LEU A 284 -42.54 46.27 -0.59
C LEU A 284 -43.04 46.18 0.86
N PRO A 285 -42.21 45.71 1.81
CA PRO A 285 -42.59 45.65 3.23
C PRO A 285 -43.16 46.95 3.82
N PRO A 286 -42.53 48.13 3.64
CA PRO A 286 -43.04 49.36 4.27
C PRO A 286 -44.35 49.88 3.65
N ARG A 287 -44.78 49.33 2.50
CA ARG A 287 -46.00 49.75 1.79
C ARG A 287 -47.14 48.74 1.93
N ASP A 288 -46.81 47.46 1.82
CA ASP A 288 -47.80 46.39 1.62
C ASP A 288 -48.06 45.58 2.91
N PHE A 289 -47.36 45.87 4.02
CA PHE A 289 -47.64 45.25 5.31
C PHE A 289 -48.79 45.99 6.02
N ASP A 290 -49.77 45.23 6.51
CA ASP A 290 -50.89 45.76 7.28
C ASP A 290 -50.46 46.34 8.62
N LEU A 291 -51.01 47.51 8.96
CA LEU A 291 -50.82 48.14 10.26
C LEU A 291 -51.42 47.25 11.37
N GLY A 292 -50.60 46.90 12.36
CA GLY A 292 -51.00 46.05 13.50
C GLY A 292 -50.87 44.55 13.27
N GLY A 293 -50.40 44.12 12.09
CA GLY A 293 -50.08 42.72 11.81
C GLY A 293 -48.81 42.22 12.49
N VAL A 294 -48.67 40.91 12.62
CA VAL A 294 -47.43 40.27 13.10
C VAL A 294 -46.40 40.33 11.96
N HIS A 295 -45.38 41.18 12.10
CA HIS A 295 -44.39 41.46 11.05
C HIS A 295 -43.74 40.20 10.47
N VAL A 296 -43.44 39.20 11.31
CA VAL A 296 -42.83 37.94 10.86
C VAL A 296 -43.79 37.15 9.97
N ASP A 297 -45.08 37.08 10.32
CA ASP A 297 -46.09 36.35 9.53
C ASP A 297 -46.35 37.03 8.19
N GLN A 298 -46.31 38.37 8.16
CA GLN A 298 -46.39 39.15 6.94
C GLN A 298 -45.19 38.86 6.03
N ILE A 299 -43.96 38.84 6.56
CA ILE A 299 -42.78 38.42 5.79
C ILE A 299 -43.02 37.03 5.16
N MET A 300 -43.49 36.05 5.94
CA MET A 300 -43.72 34.70 5.40
C MET A 300 -44.77 34.69 4.28
N THR A 301 -45.88 35.40 4.48
CA THR A 301 -47.01 35.43 3.55
C THR A 301 -46.63 36.11 2.24
N HIS A 302 -46.06 37.33 2.32
CA HIS A 302 -45.68 38.11 1.15
C HIS A 302 -44.49 37.52 0.39
N THR A 303 -43.52 36.91 1.09
CA THR A 303 -42.42 36.21 0.41
C THR A 303 -42.88 34.93 -0.28
N ALA A 304 -43.87 34.22 0.27
CA ALA A 304 -44.43 33.02 -0.35
C ALA A 304 -45.32 33.33 -1.56
N SER A 305 -45.98 34.48 -1.57
CA SER A 305 -46.86 34.92 -2.65
C SER A 305 -46.14 35.63 -3.81
N SER A 306 -44.81 35.74 -3.73
CA SER A 306 -43.96 36.42 -4.71
C SER A 306 -43.16 35.44 -5.58
N LYS A 307 -43.02 35.73 -6.88
CA LYS A 307 -42.30 34.86 -7.83
C LYS A 307 -40.78 35.03 -7.77
N ASN A 308 -40.30 36.26 -7.79
CA ASN A 308 -38.88 36.59 -7.81
C ASN A 308 -38.54 37.52 -6.65
N TYR A 309 -37.25 37.58 -6.32
CA TYR A 309 -36.77 38.34 -5.17
C TYR A 309 -35.64 39.27 -5.60
N VAL A 310 -35.70 40.53 -5.16
CA VAL A 310 -34.60 41.48 -5.30
C VAL A 310 -34.07 41.77 -3.89
N VAL A 311 -32.78 41.62 -3.70
CA VAL A 311 -32.11 41.90 -2.42
C VAL A 311 -31.14 43.06 -2.63
N VAL A 312 -31.39 44.18 -1.96
CA VAL A 312 -30.52 45.35 -1.97
C VAL A 312 -29.54 45.24 -0.80
N LEU A 313 -28.30 44.88 -1.14
CA LEU A 313 -27.26 44.52 -0.21
C LEU A 313 -26.42 45.75 0.18
N SER A 314 -26.60 46.19 1.43
CA SER A 314 -25.75 47.15 2.13
C SER A 314 -24.80 46.45 3.12
N ASP A 315 -23.78 47.18 3.60
CA ASP A 315 -22.80 46.70 4.59
C ASP A 315 -23.44 46.15 5.87
N ASP A 316 -24.59 46.69 6.24
CA ASP A 316 -25.37 46.39 7.43
C ASP A 316 -26.68 45.64 7.13
N TYR A 317 -26.87 45.09 5.93
CA TYR A 317 -28.13 44.47 5.50
C TYR A 317 -28.66 43.41 6.50
N LEU A 318 -27.79 42.56 7.05
CA LEU A 318 -28.17 41.50 8.02
C LEU A 318 -28.00 41.91 9.49
N LYS A 319 -27.93 43.21 9.81
CA LYS A 319 -27.71 43.67 11.19
C LYS A 319 -28.94 43.51 12.08
N THR A 320 -30.12 43.61 11.50
CA THR A 320 -31.44 43.56 12.16
C THR A 320 -32.05 42.16 12.09
N GLN A 321 -32.80 41.78 13.14
CA GLN A 321 -33.41 40.45 13.21
C GLN A 321 -34.41 40.19 12.08
N TYR A 322 -35.20 41.20 11.68
CA TYR A 322 -36.17 41.08 10.59
C TYR A 322 -35.51 40.78 9.25
N GLN A 323 -34.44 41.47 8.87
CA GLN A 323 -33.73 41.21 7.61
C GLN A 323 -33.04 39.83 7.60
N VAL A 324 -32.59 39.32 8.74
CA VAL A 324 -32.09 37.93 8.84
C VAL A 324 -33.21 36.93 8.58
N ILE A 325 -34.40 37.19 9.10
CA ILE A 325 -35.60 36.36 8.89
C ILE A 325 -36.06 36.44 7.42
N GLU A 326 -36.19 37.65 6.86
CA GLU A 326 -36.53 37.87 5.44
C GLU A 326 -35.58 37.13 4.52
N TRP A 327 -34.26 37.30 4.69
CA TRP A 327 -33.27 36.59 3.90
C TRP A 327 -33.40 35.07 4.03
N GLY A 328 -33.74 34.57 5.23
CA GLY A 328 -34.05 33.18 5.48
C GLY A 328 -35.22 32.67 4.63
N HIS A 329 -36.35 33.37 4.65
CA HIS A 329 -37.55 33.00 3.90
C HIS A 329 -37.36 33.13 2.39
N ILE A 330 -36.76 34.21 1.91
CA ILE A 330 -36.39 34.41 0.50
C ILE A 330 -35.54 33.23 0.01
N TRP A 331 -34.49 32.87 0.73
CA TRP A 331 -33.61 31.77 0.36
C TRP A 331 -34.31 30.41 0.36
N ASN A 332 -35.20 30.17 1.32
CA ASN A 332 -35.94 28.92 1.43
C ASN A 332 -37.00 28.78 0.33
N ASN A 333 -37.74 29.85 0.03
CA ASN A 333 -38.71 29.87 -1.07
C ASN A 333 -38.00 29.75 -2.41
N TYR A 334 -36.87 30.45 -2.58
CA TYR A 334 -35.99 30.25 -3.72
C TYR A 334 -35.63 28.78 -3.86
N LYS A 335 -35.09 28.14 -2.83
CA LYS A 335 -34.76 26.70 -2.87
C LYS A 335 -35.91 25.78 -3.25
N ARG A 336 -37.11 26.06 -2.76
CA ARG A 336 -38.32 25.25 -2.98
C ARG A 336 -38.87 25.40 -4.40
N ASN A 337 -38.93 26.63 -4.91
CA ASN A 337 -39.48 26.91 -6.22
C ASN A 337 -38.37 27.00 -7.27
N ILE A 338 -38.34 26.11 -8.26
CA ILE A 338 -37.26 26.10 -9.26
C ILE A 338 -37.27 27.33 -10.18
N ASN A 339 -38.44 27.94 -10.41
CA ASN A 339 -38.64 29.05 -11.35
C ASN A 339 -38.34 30.42 -10.73
N SER A 340 -38.28 30.51 -9.40
CA SER A 340 -37.97 31.78 -8.73
C SER A 340 -36.50 32.15 -8.94
N ASN A 341 -36.24 33.43 -9.20
CA ASN A 341 -34.91 34.00 -9.25
C ASN A 341 -34.63 34.93 -8.05
N ILE A 342 -33.36 35.04 -7.64
CA ILE A 342 -32.88 36.06 -6.69
C ILE A 342 -31.90 36.96 -7.44
N LEU A 343 -32.21 38.25 -7.48
CA LEU A 343 -31.30 39.29 -7.96
C LEU A 343 -30.69 40.03 -6.77
N VAL A 344 -29.36 40.02 -6.67
CA VAL A 344 -28.64 40.76 -5.62
C VAL A 344 -28.10 42.07 -6.21
N ILE A 345 -28.47 43.19 -5.63
CA ILE A 345 -27.93 44.52 -5.96
C ILE A 345 -26.93 44.89 -4.87
N ASN A 346 -25.65 44.97 -5.22
CA ASN A 346 -24.57 45.32 -4.30
C ASN A 346 -24.48 46.85 -4.18
N TYR A 347 -25.26 47.42 -3.27
CA TYR A 347 -25.44 48.86 -3.12
C TYR A 347 -24.16 49.56 -2.64
N ASP A 348 -23.51 48.99 -1.62
CA ASP A 348 -22.27 49.55 -1.04
C ASP A 348 -20.99 49.01 -1.73
N MET A 349 -21.11 48.37 -2.90
CA MET A 349 -19.98 47.79 -3.65
C MET A 349 -19.07 46.90 -2.78
N LEU A 350 -19.69 46.07 -1.93
CA LEU A 350 -18.99 45.22 -0.97
C LEU A 350 -18.18 44.13 -1.67
N HIS A 351 -17.01 43.83 -1.12
CA HIS A 351 -16.25 42.64 -1.50
C HIS A 351 -16.74 41.40 -0.76
N SER A 352 -16.68 40.24 -1.41
CA SER A 352 -17.11 38.95 -0.83
C SER A 352 -16.40 38.58 0.49
N LYS A 353 -15.23 39.14 0.79
CA LYS A 353 -14.52 38.94 2.06
C LYS A 353 -15.23 39.59 3.25
N ASN A 354 -15.98 40.67 3.02
CA ASN A 354 -16.61 41.47 4.07
C ASN A 354 -17.96 40.89 4.53
N ILE A 355 -18.50 39.90 3.81
CA ILE A 355 -19.79 39.27 4.11
C ILE A 355 -19.61 38.01 4.95
N LYS A 356 -20.31 37.97 6.09
CA LYS A 356 -20.33 36.81 7.00
C LYS A 356 -21.23 35.68 6.48
N ASP A 357 -22.39 36.01 5.92
CA ASP A 357 -23.34 35.01 5.41
C ASP A 357 -22.79 34.33 4.14
N GLN A 358 -22.58 33.02 4.21
CA GLN A 358 -21.99 32.24 3.11
C GLN A 358 -22.84 32.22 1.84
N ARG A 359 -24.17 32.43 1.95
CA ARG A 359 -25.08 32.42 0.80
C ARG A 359 -24.92 33.70 0.00
N LEU A 360 -25.00 34.87 0.64
CA LEU A 360 -24.76 36.17 -0.01
C LEU A 360 -23.32 36.27 -0.53
N LYS A 361 -22.36 35.73 0.22
CA LYS A 361 -20.96 35.64 -0.20
C LYS A 361 -20.79 34.85 -1.51
N ALA A 362 -21.56 33.78 -1.70
CA ALA A 362 -21.54 32.99 -2.94
C ALA A 362 -22.04 33.80 -4.15
N PHE A 363 -23.08 34.63 -3.99
CA PHE A 363 -23.56 35.52 -5.06
C PHE A 363 -22.48 36.50 -5.52
N LEU A 364 -21.77 37.14 -4.57
CA LEU A 364 -20.67 38.06 -4.91
C LEU A 364 -19.47 37.35 -5.55
N ARG A 365 -19.07 36.17 -5.05
CA ARG A 365 -17.94 35.40 -5.60
C ARG A 365 -18.17 34.93 -7.03
N LEU A 366 -19.40 34.53 -7.35
CA LEU A 366 -19.80 34.10 -8.69
C LEU A 366 -20.10 35.28 -9.63
N GLN A 367 -19.99 36.53 -9.16
CA GLN A 367 -20.38 37.72 -9.90
C GLN A 367 -21.85 37.67 -10.38
N TYR A 368 -22.73 37.11 -9.55
CA TYR A 368 -24.18 37.08 -9.79
C TYR A 368 -24.91 38.26 -9.13
N SER A 369 -24.17 39.28 -8.71
CA SER A 369 -24.70 40.56 -8.23
C SER A 369 -24.53 41.67 -9.26
N ILE A 370 -25.40 42.67 -9.21
CA ILE A 370 -25.23 43.92 -9.94
C ILE A 370 -24.65 44.95 -8.96
N ASP A 371 -23.46 45.46 -9.24
CA ASP A 371 -22.87 46.53 -8.46
C ASP A 371 -23.59 47.86 -8.75
N PHE A 372 -23.86 48.60 -7.68
CA PHE A 372 -24.51 49.90 -7.76
C PHE A 372 -23.50 50.96 -8.20
N SER A 373 -23.65 51.46 -9.42
CA SER A 373 -22.93 52.63 -9.91
C SER A 373 -23.81 53.87 -9.77
N ASN A 374 -23.32 54.91 -9.10
CA ASN A 374 -24.01 56.19 -8.98
C ASN A 374 -24.41 56.72 -10.37
N PHE A 375 -25.72 56.68 -10.64
CA PHE A 375 -26.41 57.18 -11.84
C PHE A 375 -26.07 56.49 -13.16
N ASP A 376 -26.98 55.64 -13.63
CA ASP A 376 -27.30 55.60 -15.05
C ASP A 376 -28.62 54.88 -15.29
N LYS A 377 -29.43 55.34 -16.26
CA LYS A 377 -30.57 54.57 -16.82
C LYS A 377 -30.15 53.13 -17.16
N LYS A 378 -28.86 52.89 -17.44
CA LYS A 378 -28.24 51.59 -17.67
C LYS A 378 -28.34 50.62 -16.49
N LEU A 379 -28.29 51.08 -15.24
CA LEU A 379 -28.45 50.21 -14.08
C LEU A 379 -29.88 49.66 -14.01
N LEU A 380 -30.87 50.55 -14.17
CA LEU A 380 -32.28 50.20 -14.16
C LEU A 380 -32.64 49.29 -15.34
N THR A 381 -32.13 49.56 -16.54
CA THR A 381 -32.34 48.66 -17.68
C THR A 381 -31.62 47.33 -17.52
N LYS A 382 -30.45 47.28 -16.85
CA LYS A 382 -29.77 46.01 -16.53
C LYS A 382 -30.58 45.19 -15.52
N ILE A 383 -31.14 45.83 -14.50
CA ILE A 383 -32.05 45.19 -13.54
C ILE A 383 -33.31 44.68 -14.24
N GLU A 384 -33.95 45.52 -15.07
CA GLU A 384 -35.11 45.14 -15.88
C GLU A 384 -34.78 43.94 -16.77
N ASN A 385 -33.63 43.94 -17.43
CA ASN A 385 -33.18 42.83 -18.24
C ASN A 385 -32.99 41.58 -17.40
N GLU A 386 -32.26 41.59 -16.28
CA GLU A 386 -32.11 40.38 -15.43
C GLU A 386 -33.45 39.86 -14.85
N LEU A 387 -34.46 40.71 -14.73
CA LEU A 387 -35.80 40.32 -14.27
C LEU A 387 -36.72 39.81 -15.40
N ARG A 388 -36.63 40.37 -16.60
CA ARG A 388 -37.40 39.95 -17.80
C ARG A 388 -36.76 38.77 -18.50
N VAL A 389 -35.45 38.77 -18.56
CA VAL A 389 -34.62 37.75 -19.15
C VAL A 389 -34.62 36.58 -18.18
N LYS A 390 -35.38 35.54 -18.52
CA LYS A 390 -35.18 34.18 -17.99
C LYS A 390 -33.83 33.66 -18.52
N ALA A 391 -32.74 34.20 -17.97
CA ALA A 391 -31.32 34.07 -18.33
C ALA A 391 -30.97 33.10 -19.50
N PRO A 392 -30.70 33.60 -20.72
CA PRO A 392 -29.75 32.97 -21.63
C PRO A 392 -28.34 33.30 -21.12
N CYS A 393 -27.47 32.28 -21.02
CA CYS A 393 -26.03 32.56 -21.16
C CYS A 393 -25.71 32.81 -22.61
#